data_AF-A0A1I2QRE7-F1
#
_entry.id   AF-A0A1I2QRE7-F1
#
_cell.length_a   1.000
_cell.length_b   1.000
_cell.length_c   1.000
_cell.angle_alpha   90.00
_cell.angle_beta   90.00
_cell.angle_gamma   90.00
#
_symmetry.space_group_name_H-M   'P 1'
#
loop_
_entity.id
_entity.type
_entity.pdbx_description
1 polymer ?
#
loop_
_entity_poly.entity_id
_entity_poly.type
_entity_poly.pdbx_seq_one_letter_code
_entity_poly.pdbx_strand_id
1 'polypeptide(L)'
;MKGYLKCIVMTLALLLVVNAQGVLAQTLPSNVHLVGDEDGILISLPEEETNFLYKERMLPGDSIDREMFIRNEHDQPYTLYLRAERATPKEEKYDLLTKLEIKITYKDKIIYNGPVSGENGLSEDIELGTFQPGEKARLHAVVTLDGPSTGHEYMNKEGAVDWIFTATKESLYPEPDDSVESSEPEKGKNDSPKTGDDSIVTYTAMAVGSLMLLLVVAKKNRKASKEA
;
A
#
# COMPACT_ATOMS: atom_id res chain seq x y z
N MET A 1 6.99 -7.37 -70.80
CA MET A 1 7.81 -6.78 -69.72
C MET A 1 9.23 -7.29 -69.85
N LYS A 2 10.21 -6.39 -70.02
CA LYS A 2 11.62 -6.75 -70.18
C LYS A 2 12.10 -7.50 -68.92
N GLY A 3 12.92 -8.54 -69.08
CA GLY A 3 13.26 -9.49 -67.99
C GLY A 3 13.78 -8.83 -66.72
N TYR A 4 14.49 -7.70 -66.85
CA TYR A 4 14.97 -6.92 -65.71
C TYR A 4 13.86 -6.31 -64.85
N LEU A 5 12.71 -5.96 -65.43
CA LEU A 5 11.57 -5.40 -64.69
C LEU A 5 10.92 -6.46 -63.80
N LYS A 6 10.93 -7.72 -64.24
CA LYS A 6 10.45 -8.84 -63.41
C LYS A 6 11.40 -9.08 -62.24
N CYS A 7 12.72 -9.03 -62.45
CA CYS A 7 13.69 -9.15 -61.36
C CYS A 7 13.52 -8.06 -60.31
N ILE A 8 13.39 -6.79 -60.72
CA ILE A 8 13.22 -5.66 -59.78
C ILE A 8 11.96 -5.83 -58.93
N VAL A 9 10.83 -6.17 -59.55
CA VAL A 9 9.56 -6.39 -58.85
C VAL A 9 9.66 -7.59 -57.89
N MET A 10 10.36 -8.66 -58.28
CA MET A 10 10.56 -9.83 -57.42
C MET A 10 11.45 -9.52 -56.20
N THR A 11 12.53 -8.76 -56.39
CA THR A 11 13.39 -8.32 -55.28
C THR A 11 12.69 -7.35 -54.34
N LEU A 12 11.86 -6.44 -54.86
CA LEU A 12 11.12 -5.47 -54.04
C LEU A 12 10.01 -6.16 -53.22
N ALA A 13 9.35 -7.17 -53.80
CA ALA A 13 8.39 -8.00 -53.09
C ALA A 13 9.05 -8.84 -52.00
N LEU A 14 10.26 -9.36 -52.24
CA LEU A 14 11.01 -10.14 -51.24
C LEU A 14 11.49 -9.28 -50.07
N LEU A 15 11.88 -8.02 -50.32
CA LEU A 15 12.28 -7.04 -49.29
C LEU A 15 11.11 -6.60 -48.39
N LEU A 16 9.87 -6.61 -48.89
CA LEU A 16 8.67 -6.28 -48.10
C LEU A 16 8.31 -7.37 -47.07
N VAL A 17 8.70 -8.62 -47.30
CA VAL A 17 8.41 -9.74 -46.39
C VAL A 17 9.31 -9.74 -45.14
N VAL A 18 10.49 -9.10 -45.21
CA VAL A 18 11.50 -9.12 -44.12
C VAL A 18 11.17 -8.14 -42.97
N ASN A 19 10.22 -7.22 -43.16
CA ASN A 19 9.86 -6.24 -42.14
C ASN A 19 8.77 -6.71 -41.17
N ALA A 20 8.26 -7.93 -41.32
CA ALA A 20 7.46 -8.56 -40.27
C ALA A 20 8.40 -9.24 -39.26
N GLN A 21 9.31 -8.47 -38.66
CA GLN A 21 9.81 -8.84 -37.34
C GLN A 21 8.63 -8.65 -36.40
N GLY A 22 7.80 -9.69 -36.32
CA GLY A 22 6.93 -9.85 -35.17
C GLY A 22 7.85 -9.81 -33.96
N VAL A 23 7.81 -8.70 -33.24
CA VAL A 23 8.31 -8.65 -31.88
C VAL A 23 7.54 -9.76 -31.18
N LEU A 24 8.19 -10.92 -31.03
CA LEU A 24 7.73 -11.92 -30.08
C LEU A 24 7.93 -11.25 -28.73
N ALA A 25 6.90 -10.52 -28.30
CA ALA A 25 6.71 -10.20 -26.90
C ALA A 25 6.64 -11.56 -26.21
N GLN A 26 7.77 -12.04 -25.70
CA GLN A 26 7.77 -13.13 -24.75
C GLN A 26 7.09 -12.57 -23.49
N THR A 27 5.78 -12.71 -23.42
CA THR A 27 5.06 -12.57 -22.16
C THR A 27 5.42 -13.81 -21.35
N LEU A 28 6.54 -13.76 -20.62
CA LEU A 28 6.71 -14.62 -19.46
C LEU A 28 5.53 -14.29 -18.53
N PRO A 29 4.81 -15.27 -17.96
CA PRO A 29 3.72 -14.96 -17.06
C PRO A 29 4.33 -14.32 -15.81
N SER A 30 4.27 -12.99 -15.73
CA SER A 30 4.28 -12.35 -14.44
C SER A 30 2.92 -12.57 -13.82
N ASN A 31 2.90 -13.25 -12.69
CA ASN A 31 1.70 -13.55 -11.93
C ASN A 31 1.87 -13.03 -10.51
N VAL A 32 1.65 -11.72 -10.34
CA VAL A 32 1.52 -11.16 -8.99
C VAL A 32 0.17 -11.60 -8.43
N HIS A 33 0.17 -12.20 -7.25
CA HIS A 33 -1.04 -12.64 -6.59
C HIS A 33 -1.37 -11.70 -5.44
N LEU A 34 -2.58 -11.15 -5.45
CA LEU A 34 -3.15 -10.46 -4.30
C LEU A 34 -4.21 -11.40 -3.71
N VAL A 35 -3.90 -11.95 -2.54
CA VAL A 35 -4.74 -12.94 -1.84
C VAL A 35 -5.23 -12.32 -0.55
N GLY A 36 -6.54 -12.16 -0.41
CA GLY A 36 -7.15 -11.85 0.89
C GLY A 36 -7.42 -13.14 1.66
N ASP A 37 -6.89 -13.28 2.87
CA ASP A 37 -7.11 -14.40 3.79
C ASP A 37 -7.32 -13.91 5.24
N GLU A 38 -7.34 -14.83 6.20
CA GLU A 38 -7.58 -14.53 7.63
C GLU A 38 -6.55 -13.55 8.23
N ASP A 39 -5.33 -13.48 7.68
CA ASP A 39 -4.25 -12.61 8.15
C ASP A 39 -4.27 -11.23 7.47
N GLY A 40 -5.13 -11.02 6.46
CA GLY A 40 -5.31 -9.76 5.74
C GLY A 40 -5.12 -9.91 4.24
N ILE A 41 -4.56 -8.88 3.58
CA ILE A 41 -4.16 -8.99 2.18
C ILE A 41 -2.67 -9.36 2.12
N LEU A 42 -2.36 -10.42 1.39
CA LEU A 42 -1.02 -10.82 1.03
C LEU A 42 -0.76 -10.55 -0.45
N ILE A 43 0.40 -9.96 -0.74
CA ILE A 43 0.91 -9.79 -2.10
C ILE A 43 2.08 -10.75 -2.30
N SER A 44 1.91 -11.73 -3.20
CA SER A 44 2.96 -12.65 -3.62
C SER A 44 3.48 -12.25 -4.99
N LEU A 45 4.79 -12.08 -5.11
CA LEU A 45 5.48 -11.85 -6.36
C LEU A 45 6.10 -13.16 -6.88
N PRO A 46 6.40 -13.27 -8.18
CA PRO A 46 7.21 -14.36 -8.71
C PRO A 46 8.57 -14.48 -8.00
N GLU A 47 9.14 -15.69 -7.98
CA GLU A 47 10.50 -15.89 -7.46
C GLU A 47 11.47 -14.96 -8.19
N GLU A 48 12.42 -14.37 -7.43
CA GLU A 48 13.41 -13.38 -7.90
C GLU A 48 12.88 -11.95 -8.12
N GLU A 49 11.59 -11.68 -7.94
CA GLU A 49 11.01 -10.32 -8.04
C GLU A 49 10.68 -9.72 -6.68
N THR A 50 11.00 -8.44 -6.49
CA THR A 50 10.74 -7.71 -5.25
C THR A 50 9.66 -6.64 -5.37
N ASN A 51 9.24 -6.30 -6.60
CA ASN A 51 8.35 -5.18 -6.89
C ASN A 51 7.30 -5.59 -7.93
N PHE A 52 6.09 -5.03 -7.83
CA PHE A 52 5.01 -5.29 -8.78
C PHE A 52 5.35 -4.85 -10.22
N LEU A 53 5.73 -3.57 -10.38
CA LEU A 53 6.13 -2.99 -11.65
C LEU A 53 7.57 -2.51 -11.53
N TYR A 54 8.50 -3.25 -12.13
CA TYR A 54 9.92 -2.95 -12.05
C TYR A 54 10.66 -3.30 -13.33
N LYS A 55 11.53 -2.38 -13.74
CA LYS A 55 12.46 -2.55 -14.85
C LYS A 55 13.62 -1.59 -14.67
N GLU A 56 14.83 -2.12 -14.74
CA GLU A 56 16.03 -1.30 -14.75
C GLU A 56 16.39 -0.84 -16.16
N ARG A 57 17.14 0.25 -16.24
CA ARG A 57 17.81 0.71 -17.48
C ARG A 57 16.85 0.85 -18.66
N MET A 58 15.64 1.36 -18.39
CA MET A 58 14.66 1.66 -19.43
C MET A 58 15.24 2.62 -20.47
N LEU A 59 15.06 2.28 -21.74
CA LEU A 59 15.36 3.17 -22.86
C LEU A 59 14.09 3.94 -23.28
N PRO A 60 14.21 5.13 -23.90
CA PRO A 60 13.05 5.85 -24.42
C PRO A 60 12.19 4.96 -25.34
N GLY A 61 10.90 4.84 -25.04
CA GLY A 61 9.96 3.95 -25.74
C GLY A 61 9.81 2.54 -25.13
N ASP A 62 10.61 2.20 -24.12
CA ASP A 62 10.46 0.94 -23.39
C ASP A 62 9.15 0.87 -22.62
N SER A 63 8.66 -0.35 -22.44
CA SER A 63 7.52 -0.64 -21.58
C SER A 63 7.79 -1.76 -20.58
N ILE A 64 6.94 -1.80 -19.57
CA ILE A 64 6.76 -2.86 -18.58
C ILE A 64 5.30 -3.28 -18.68
N ASP A 65 5.03 -4.56 -18.83
CA ASP A 65 3.68 -5.13 -18.94
C ASP A 65 3.51 -6.19 -17.84
N ARG A 66 2.49 -6.04 -17.00
CA ARG A 66 2.24 -6.93 -15.85
C ARG A 66 0.75 -7.22 -15.65
N GLU A 67 0.46 -8.47 -15.27
CA GLU A 67 -0.86 -8.93 -14.84
C GLU A 67 -0.82 -9.28 -13.35
N MET A 68 -1.85 -8.85 -12.61
CA MET A 68 -2.08 -9.21 -11.22
C MET A 68 -3.35 -10.04 -11.11
N PHE A 69 -3.23 -11.20 -10.47
CA PHE A 69 -4.32 -12.09 -10.12
C PHE A 69 -4.83 -11.78 -8.73
N ILE A 70 -6.05 -11.27 -8.65
CA ILE A 70 -6.69 -10.93 -7.38
C ILE A 70 -7.61 -12.08 -7.00
N ARG A 71 -7.58 -12.49 -5.74
CA ARG A 71 -8.46 -13.52 -5.20
C ARG A 71 -8.82 -13.26 -3.74
N ASN A 72 -10.09 -13.48 -3.43
CA ASN A 72 -10.54 -13.59 -2.05
C ASN A 72 -10.54 -15.07 -1.62
N GLU A 73 -9.64 -15.46 -0.73
CA GLU A 73 -9.61 -16.78 -0.07
C GLU A 73 -10.18 -16.74 1.35
N HIS A 74 -10.54 -15.56 1.85
CA HIS A 74 -11.30 -15.37 3.09
C HIS A 74 -12.74 -15.88 2.93
N ASP A 75 -13.35 -16.28 4.04
CA ASP A 75 -14.76 -16.64 4.12
C ASP A 75 -15.75 -15.44 4.08
N GLN A 76 -15.26 -14.20 4.03
CA GLN A 76 -16.04 -12.96 4.06
C GLN A 76 -15.78 -12.09 2.83
N PRO A 77 -16.78 -11.33 2.35
CA PRO A 77 -16.56 -10.33 1.31
C PRO A 77 -15.74 -9.15 1.84
N TYR A 78 -14.94 -8.55 0.96
CA TYR A 78 -14.25 -7.28 1.21
C TYR A 78 -14.26 -6.40 -0.04
N THR A 79 -14.20 -5.09 0.15
CA THR A 79 -14.02 -4.13 -0.96
C THR A 79 -12.55 -3.78 -1.08
N LEU A 80 -12.03 -3.88 -2.31
CA LEU A 80 -10.62 -3.64 -2.60
C LEU A 80 -10.44 -2.27 -3.27
N TYR A 81 -9.43 -1.53 -2.82
CA TYR A 81 -9.02 -0.25 -3.36
C TYR A 81 -7.56 -0.31 -3.80
N LEU A 82 -7.24 0.46 -4.84
CA LEU A 82 -5.89 0.65 -5.37
C LEU A 82 -5.57 2.14 -5.38
N ARG A 83 -4.38 2.50 -4.90
CA ARG A 83 -3.75 3.78 -5.20
C ARG A 83 -2.24 3.64 -5.33
N ALA A 84 -1.60 4.68 -5.84
CA ALA A 84 -0.15 4.75 -5.95
C ALA A 84 0.37 6.08 -5.41
N GLU A 85 1.39 6.02 -4.56
CA GLU A 85 2.01 7.18 -3.92
C GLU A 85 3.46 7.31 -4.37
N ARG A 86 3.91 8.52 -4.67
CA ARG A 86 5.32 8.77 -5.03
C ARG A 86 6.22 8.43 -3.83
N ALA A 87 7.22 7.58 -4.05
CA ALA A 87 8.18 7.16 -3.03
C ALA A 87 9.53 7.90 -3.09
N THR A 88 9.86 8.49 -4.25
CA THR A 88 11.08 9.31 -4.43
C THR A 88 10.77 10.80 -4.43
N PRO A 89 11.62 11.69 -3.91
CA PRO A 89 11.40 13.13 -3.98
C PRO A 89 11.16 13.62 -5.41
N LYS A 90 10.25 14.59 -5.57
CA LYS A 90 10.00 15.23 -6.87
C LYS A 90 11.22 16.04 -7.29
N GLU A 91 11.71 15.80 -8.49
CA GLU A 91 12.78 16.62 -9.07
C GLU A 91 12.23 17.85 -9.80
N GLU A 92 12.89 19.00 -9.66
CA GLU A 92 12.37 20.26 -10.23
C GLU A 92 12.46 20.35 -11.75
N LYS A 93 13.48 19.72 -12.37
CA LYS A 93 13.78 19.91 -13.79
C LYS A 93 13.60 18.65 -14.64
N TYR A 94 14.01 17.50 -14.13
CA TYR A 94 14.08 16.24 -14.89
C TYR A 94 13.55 15.07 -14.05
N ASP A 95 12.31 15.19 -13.58
CA ASP A 95 11.63 14.11 -12.84
C ASP A 95 11.22 12.99 -13.79
N LEU A 96 11.88 11.84 -13.66
CA LEU A 96 11.61 10.65 -14.48
C LEU A 96 10.16 10.16 -14.35
N LEU A 97 9.53 10.31 -13.17
CA LEU A 97 8.15 9.85 -12.97
C LEU A 97 7.14 10.63 -13.82
N THR A 98 7.50 11.81 -14.31
CA THR A 98 6.67 12.60 -15.25
C THR A 98 6.79 12.14 -16.70
N LYS A 99 7.74 11.25 -17.00
CA LYS A 99 7.95 10.64 -18.33
C LYS A 99 7.43 9.21 -18.42
N LEU A 100 7.01 8.64 -17.30
CA LEU A 100 6.44 7.31 -17.23
C LEU A 100 4.92 7.43 -17.18
N GLU A 101 4.27 6.94 -18.22
CA GLU A 101 2.81 6.85 -18.32
C GLU A 101 2.38 5.42 -17.97
N ILE A 102 1.33 5.28 -17.17
CA ILE A 102 0.73 4.00 -16.84
C ILE A 102 -0.72 3.94 -17.33
N LYS A 103 -1.06 2.79 -17.90
CA LYS A 103 -2.44 2.42 -18.22
C LYS A 103 -2.82 1.20 -17.39
N ILE A 104 -3.89 1.33 -16.60
CA ILE A 104 -4.44 0.27 -15.76
C ILE A 104 -5.79 -0.15 -16.33
N THR A 105 -5.91 -1.43 -16.67
CA THR A 105 -7.13 -2.05 -17.19
C THR A 105 -7.63 -3.09 -16.20
N TYR A 106 -8.92 -3.02 -15.85
CA TYR A 106 -9.58 -3.92 -14.93
C TYR A 106 -11.00 -4.21 -15.40
N LYS A 107 -11.41 -5.49 -15.41
CA LYS A 107 -12.70 -5.95 -15.94
C LYS A 107 -13.01 -5.34 -17.33
N ASP A 108 -12.02 -5.41 -18.23
CA ASP A 108 -12.04 -4.89 -19.61
C ASP A 108 -12.27 -3.37 -19.75
N LYS A 109 -12.10 -2.61 -18.66
CA LYS A 109 -12.21 -1.15 -18.65
C LYS A 109 -10.90 -0.51 -18.24
N ILE A 110 -10.54 0.58 -18.89
CA ILE A 110 -9.43 1.43 -18.44
C ILE A 110 -9.90 2.19 -17.21
N ILE A 111 -9.33 1.86 -16.06
CA ILE A 111 -9.64 2.52 -14.78
C ILE A 111 -8.68 3.67 -14.47
N TYR A 112 -7.50 3.68 -15.10
CA TYR A 112 -6.55 4.79 -15.04
C TYR A 112 -5.68 4.84 -16.30
N ASN A 113 -5.36 6.06 -16.75
CA ASN A 113 -4.43 6.33 -17.84
C ASN A 113 -3.79 7.70 -17.61
N GLY A 114 -2.52 7.73 -17.24
CA GLY A 114 -1.81 8.96 -16.88
C GLY A 114 -0.44 8.69 -16.26
N PRO A 115 0.20 9.72 -15.65
CA PRO A 115 1.53 9.59 -15.05
C PRO A 115 1.59 8.52 -13.97
N VAL A 116 2.68 7.74 -13.95
CA VAL A 116 2.88 6.71 -12.92
C VAL A 116 3.08 7.30 -11.52
N SER A 117 3.44 8.58 -11.44
CA SER A 117 3.74 9.31 -10.19
C SER A 117 2.60 9.38 -9.16
N GLY A 118 1.41 8.87 -9.50
CA GLY A 118 0.20 9.05 -8.70
C GLY A 118 -0.51 10.38 -8.98
N GLU A 119 0.18 11.34 -9.60
CA GLU A 119 -0.39 12.64 -9.97
C GLU A 119 -1.58 12.44 -10.93
N ASN A 120 -2.59 13.31 -10.83
CA ASN A 120 -3.85 13.22 -11.60
C ASN A 120 -4.78 12.04 -11.24
N GLY A 121 -4.84 11.69 -9.95
CA GLY A 121 -5.92 10.87 -9.41
C GLY A 121 -5.56 9.43 -9.07
N LEU A 122 -4.38 8.93 -9.47
CA LEU A 122 -3.91 7.62 -9.02
C LEU A 122 -3.42 7.65 -7.55
N SER A 123 -3.17 8.84 -6.99
CA SER A 123 -2.94 9.06 -5.56
C SER A 123 -4.19 8.97 -4.70
N GLU A 124 -5.38 8.97 -5.31
CA GLU A 124 -6.65 8.75 -4.62
C GLU A 124 -7.08 7.29 -4.75
N ASP A 125 -7.88 6.80 -3.82
CA ASP A 125 -8.33 5.40 -3.83
C ASP A 125 -9.25 5.13 -5.03
N ILE A 126 -8.83 4.20 -5.89
CA ILE A 126 -9.62 3.65 -6.99
C ILE A 126 -10.27 2.36 -6.51
N GLU A 127 -11.59 2.35 -6.41
CA GLU A 127 -12.35 1.15 -6.03
C GLU A 127 -12.31 0.08 -7.14
N LEU A 128 -11.81 -1.11 -6.82
CA LEU A 128 -11.83 -2.30 -7.68
C LEU A 128 -13.08 -3.16 -7.47
N GLY A 129 -13.88 -2.81 -6.46
CA GLY A 129 -15.17 -3.41 -6.11
C GLY A 129 -15.08 -4.42 -4.98
N THR A 130 -16.23 -4.96 -4.60
CA THR A 130 -16.37 -6.00 -3.57
C THR A 130 -16.10 -7.38 -4.15
N PHE A 131 -15.20 -8.13 -3.52
CA PHE A 131 -14.85 -9.50 -3.86
C PHE A 131 -15.56 -10.47 -2.93
N GLN A 132 -16.42 -11.33 -3.49
CA GLN A 132 -17.06 -12.42 -2.75
C GLN A 132 -16.06 -13.54 -2.41
N PRO A 133 -16.32 -14.38 -1.39
CA PRO A 133 -15.48 -15.55 -1.11
C PRO A 133 -15.26 -16.41 -2.35
N GLY A 134 -14.00 -16.67 -2.70
CA GLY A 134 -13.58 -17.41 -3.88
C GLY A 134 -13.61 -16.63 -5.20
N GLU A 135 -14.06 -15.37 -5.22
CA GLU A 135 -14.05 -14.51 -6.41
C GLU A 135 -12.62 -14.24 -6.88
N LYS A 136 -12.46 -14.16 -8.21
CA LYS A 136 -11.18 -13.95 -8.87
C LYS A 136 -11.32 -12.84 -9.89
N ALA A 137 -10.31 -11.99 -9.98
CA ALA A 137 -10.21 -10.99 -11.02
C ALA A 137 -8.76 -10.84 -11.52
N ARG A 138 -8.62 -10.11 -12.62
CA ARG A 138 -7.32 -9.77 -13.20
C ARG A 138 -7.25 -8.26 -13.38
N LEU A 139 -6.12 -7.70 -12.96
CA LEU A 139 -5.75 -6.32 -13.21
C LEU A 139 -4.53 -6.32 -14.12
N HIS A 140 -4.58 -5.54 -15.18
CA HIS A 140 -3.51 -5.43 -16.16
C HIS A 140 -2.94 -4.02 -16.13
N ALA A 141 -1.62 -3.90 -16.00
CA ALA A 141 -0.92 -2.63 -15.91
C ALA A 141 0.22 -2.58 -16.93
N VAL A 142 0.27 -1.50 -17.70
CA VAL A 142 1.36 -1.23 -18.65
C VAL A 142 1.95 0.13 -18.34
N VAL A 143 3.24 0.16 -18.01
CA VAL A 143 4.03 1.38 -17.84
C VAL A 143 4.88 1.59 -19.09
N THR A 144 4.91 2.80 -19.63
CA THR A 144 5.69 3.16 -20.81
C THR A 144 6.54 4.39 -20.52
N LEU A 145 7.83 4.34 -20.86
CA LEU A 145 8.70 5.51 -20.87
C LEU A 145 8.51 6.28 -22.18
N ASP A 146 8.08 7.53 -22.10
CA ASP A 146 7.82 8.36 -23.28
C ASP A 146 9.08 8.49 -24.15
N GLY A 147 9.05 7.92 -25.36
CA GLY A 147 10.18 7.96 -26.27
C GLY A 147 10.50 9.37 -26.79
N PRO A 148 9.53 10.07 -27.42
CA PRO A 148 9.74 11.37 -28.05
C PRO A 148 10.31 12.48 -27.16
N SER A 149 9.98 12.53 -25.86
CA SER A 149 10.39 13.62 -24.97
C SER A 149 11.32 13.22 -23.83
N THR A 150 11.89 12.01 -23.89
CA THR A 150 12.92 11.56 -22.93
C THR A 150 14.30 11.59 -23.57
N GLY A 151 15.08 12.62 -23.24
CA GLY A 151 16.46 12.79 -23.69
C GLY A 151 17.52 12.31 -22.70
N HIS A 152 18.77 12.65 -22.99
CA HIS A 152 19.94 12.28 -22.20
C HIS A 152 19.91 12.85 -20.76
N GLU A 153 19.16 13.91 -20.53
CA GLU A 153 18.94 14.52 -19.22
C GLU A 153 18.27 13.60 -18.19
N TYR A 154 17.59 12.54 -18.64
CA TYR A 154 17.00 11.49 -17.79
C TYR A 154 17.93 10.29 -17.58
N MET A 155 19.14 10.29 -18.13
CA MET A 155 20.10 9.19 -17.97
C MET A 155 20.49 9.03 -16.50
N ASN A 156 20.48 7.79 -16.01
CA ASN A 156 20.74 7.42 -14.60
C ASN A 156 19.77 8.06 -13.60
N LYS A 157 18.61 8.55 -14.06
CA LYS A 157 17.52 8.93 -13.16
C LYS A 157 16.76 7.70 -12.73
N GLU A 158 16.19 7.80 -11.54
CA GLU A 158 15.41 6.75 -10.90
C GLU A 158 14.13 7.37 -10.37
N GLY A 159 13.07 6.57 -10.34
CA GLY A 159 11.79 6.98 -9.78
C GLY A 159 11.13 5.75 -9.18
N ALA A 160 10.54 5.91 -8.00
CA ALA A 160 9.80 4.85 -7.34
C ALA A 160 8.43 5.33 -6.88
N VAL A 161 7.49 4.40 -6.86
CA VAL A 161 6.10 4.60 -6.49
C VAL A 161 5.69 3.41 -5.63
N ASP A 162 5.06 3.70 -4.50
CA ASP A 162 4.48 2.70 -3.61
C ASP A 162 3.08 2.36 -4.12
N TRP A 163 2.88 1.08 -4.44
CA TRP A 163 1.58 0.54 -4.83
C TRP A 163 0.84 0.08 -3.60
N ILE A 164 -0.28 0.72 -3.30
CA ILE A 164 -1.05 0.48 -2.08
C ILE A 164 -2.37 -0.19 -2.45
N PHE A 165 -2.59 -1.36 -1.86
CA PHE A 165 -3.84 -2.10 -1.97
C PHE A 165 -4.48 -2.20 -0.59
N THR A 166 -5.73 -1.76 -0.49
CA THR A 166 -6.46 -1.71 0.78
C THR A 166 -7.73 -2.53 0.66
N ALA A 167 -7.92 -3.51 1.55
CA ALA A 167 -9.20 -4.19 1.71
C ALA A 167 -9.92 -3.59 2.90
N THR A 168 -11.19 -3.25 2.70
CA THR A 168 -12.09 -2.87 3.78
C THR A 168 -13.22 -3.88 3.88
N LYS A 169 -13.60 -4.22 5.10
CA LYS A 169 -14.84 -4.94 5.38
C LYS A 169 -15.88 -3.90 5.79
N GLU A 170 -17.07 -3.98 5.23
CA GLU A 170 -18.16 -3.15 5.71
C GLU A 170 -18.50 -3.63 7.13
N SER A 171 -18.28 -2.78 8.13
CA SER A 171 -18.63 -3.11 9.51
C SER A 171 -20.15 -3.26 9.59
N LEU A 172 -20.62 -4.47 9.94
CA LEU A 172 -22.04 -4.75 10.20
C LEU A 172 -22.58 -3.99 11.42
N TYR A 173 -21.70 -3.30 12.15
CA TYR A 173 -22.06 -2.39 13.22
C TYR A 173 -21.71 -0.97 12.78
N PRO A 174 -22.68 -0.06 12.65
CA PRO A 174 -22.34 1.35 12.49
C PRO A 174 -21.45 1.74 13.67
N GLU A 175 -20.31 2.36 13.38
CA GLU A 175 -19.56 3.04 14.44
C GLU A 175 -20.53 4.01 15.12
N PRO A 176 -20.55 4.07 16.46
CA PRO A 176 -21.44 4.99 17.14
C PRO A 176 -21.16 6.40 16.63
N ASP A 177 -22.20 7.02 16.09
CA ASP A 177 -22.17 8.38 15.60
C ASP A 177 -21.80 9.32 16.76
N ASP A 178 -20.56 9.82 16.76
CA ASP A 178 -20.08 10.82 17.71
C ASP A 178 -20.79 12.19 17.54
N SER A 179 -21.76 12.31 16.63
CA SER A 179 -22.63 13.48 16.48
C SER A 179 -23.96 13.39 17.24
N VAL A 180 -23.97 12.77 18.43
CA VAL A 180 -25.00 13.09 19.41
C VAL A 180 -24.72 14.50 19.94
N GLU A 181 -25.35 15.47 19.29
CA GLU A 181 -25.56 16.81 19.82
C GLU A 181 -26.18 16.67 21.22
N SER A 182 -25.34 16.91 22.22
CA SER A 182 -25.68 16.85 23.64
C SER A 182 -26.78 17.87 23.94
N SER A 183 -28.03 17.45 23.87
CA SER A 183 -29.12 18.16 24.54
C SER A 183 -28.95 17.92 26.04
N GLU A 184 -28.24 18.82 26.70
CA GLU A 184 -28.18 18.89 28.17
C GLU A 184 -29.60 19.02 28.73
N PRO A 185 -30.08 18.10 29.60
CA PRO A 185 -31.14 18.43 30.51
C PRO A 185 -30.55 19.11 31.74
N GLU A 186 -31.18 20.20 32.16
CA GLU A 186 -30.75 21.03 33.28
C GLU A 186 -30.41 20.24 34.56
N LYS A 187 -29.17 20.40 35.00
CA LYS A 187 -28.68 20.56 36.38
C LYS A 187 -29.57 19.94 37.49
N GLY A 188 -29.38 18.65 37.73
CA GLY A 188 -29.89 17.95 38.91
C GLY A 188 -28.80 17.12 39.61
N LYS A 189 -28.15 17.74 40.61
CA LYS A 189 -27.40 17.11 41.73
C LYS A 189 -26.35 16.05 41.36
N ASN A 190 -25.08 16.48 41.30
CA ASN A 190 -23.90 15.63 41.22
C ASN A 190 -23.91 14.54 42.30
N ASP A 191 -23.95 13.28 41.88
CA ASP A 191 -23.34 12.16 42.60
C ASP A 191 -22.56 11.34 41.57
N SER A 192 -21.27 11.66 41.41
CA SER A 192 -20.35 10.86 40.61
C SER A 192 -20.12 9.52 41.31
N PRO A 193 -20.03 8.37 40.59
CA PRO A 193 -19.59 7.14 41.22
C PRO A 193 -18.15 7.32 41.70
N LYS A 194 -17.94 7.21 43.03
CA LYS A 194 -16.60 7.11 43.62
C LYS A 194 -16.01 5.75 43.28
N THR A 195 -15.29 5.66 42.18
CA THR A 195 -14.37 4.55 41.90
C THR A 195 -12.96 4.98 42.28
N GLY A 196 -12.71 5.04 43.58
CA GLY A 196 -11.38 5.13 44.17
C GLY A 196 -11.37 4.13 45.30
N ASP A 197 -10.53 3.10 45.19
CA ASP A 197 -10.37 2.09 46.23
C ASP A 197 -9.75 2.77 47.47
N ASP A 198 -10.54 2.91 48.55
CA ASP A 198 -10.14 3.53 49.83
C ASP A 198 -9.03 2.73 50.55
N SER A 199 -8.60 1.62 49.97
CA SER A 199 -7.53 0.76 50.48
C SER A 199 -6.18 1.48 50.58
N ILE A 200 -5.89 2.47 49.73
CA ILE A 200 -4.65 3.28 49.80
C ILE A 200 -4.47 3.99 51.15
N VAL A 201 -5.55 4.51 51.75
CA VAL A 201 -5.49 5.18 53.07
C VAL A 201 -5.17 4.17 54.17
N THR A 202 -5.71 2.94 54.07
CA THR A 202 -5.43 1.89 55.04
C THR A 202 -3.99 1.36 54.96
N TYR A 203 -3.45 1.18 53.75
CA TYR A 203 -2.07 0.73 53.57
C TYR A 203 -1.05 1.79 54.02
N THR A 204 -1.32 3.08 53.74
CA THR A 204 -0.46 4.18 54.21
C THR A 204 -0.46 4.32 55.73
N ALA A 205 -1.61 4.16 56.39
CA ALA A 205 -1.67 4.17 57.86
C ALA A 205 -0.90 3.00 58.49
N MET A 206 -1.03 1.78 57.94
CA MET A 206 -0.27 0.62 58.42
C MET A 206 1.24 0.78 58.23
N ALA A 207 1.68 1.33 57.10
CA ALA A 207 3.10 1.59 56.83
C ALA A 207 3.70 2.59 57.84
N VAL A 208 3.02 3.71 58.10
CA VAL A 208 3.47 4.72 59.08
C VAL A 208 3.50 4.14 60.50
N GLY A 209 2.49 3.35 60.87
CA GLY A 209 2.44 2.66 62.16
C GLY A 209 3.61 1.70 62.37
N SER A 210 3.96 0.92 61.35
CA SER A 210 5.11 -0.01 61.40
C SER A 210 6.45 0.72 61.54
N LEU A 211 6.62 1.85 60.84
CA LEU A 211 7.83 2.66 60.93
C LEU A 211 8.00 3.30 62.32
N MET A 212 6.91 3.79 62.91
CA MET A 212 6.93 4.31 64.28
C MET A 212 7.28 3.24 65.32
N LEU A 213 6.76 2.02 65.16
CA LEU A 213 7.10 0.88 66.02
C LEU A 213 8.59 0.53 65.92
N LEU A 214 9.15 0.50 64.70
CA LEU A 214 10.59 0.27 64.49
C LEU A 214 11.44 1.37 65.14
N LEU A 215 11.03 2.64 65.05
CA LEU A 215 11.75 3.75 65.69
C LEU A 215 11.69 3.69 67.22
N VAL A 216 10.57 3.25 67.80
CA VAL A 216 10.44 3.05 69.25
C VAL A 216 11.34 1.89 69.72
N VAL A 217 11.34 0.77 69.01
CA VAL A 217 12.22 -0.38 69.32
C VAL A 217 13.68 0.01 69.18
N ALA A 218 14.06 0.73 68.11
CA ALA A 218 15.42 1.21 67.91
C ALA A 218 15.87 2.18 69.02
N LYS A 219 14.98 3.07 69.48
CA LYS A 219 15.27 3.95 70.63
C LYS A 219 15.40 3.17 71.93
N LYS A 220 14.58 2.14 72.15
CA LYS A 220 14.66 1.28 73.35
C LYS A 220 15.96 0.48 73.37
N ASN A 221 16.37 -0.09 72.24
CA ASN A 221 17.63 -0.83 72.12
C ASN A 221 18.86 0.09 72.28
N ARG A 222 18.81 1.34 71.79
CA ARG A 222 19.87 2.33 72.04
C ARG A 222 19.98 2.78 73.49
N LYS A 223 18.87 2.79 74.25
CA LYS A 223 18.90 3.05 75.70
C LYS A 223 19.43 1.85 76.47
N ALA A 224 18.99 0.63 76.14
CA ALA A 224 19.50 -0.59 76.76
C ALA A 224 21.00 -0.80 76.54
N SER A 225 21.55 -0.38 75.39
CA SER A 225 22.99 -0.40 75.11
C SER A 225 23.79 0.72 75.80
N LYS A 226 23.13 1.71 76.42
CA LYS A 226 23.78 2.78 77.21
C LYS A 226 23.73 2.54 78.72
N GLU A 227 22.98 1.54 79.17
CA GLU A 227 22.85 1.15 80.59
C GLU A 227 23.52 -0.21 80.91
N ALA A 228 24.32 -0.74 79.98
CA ALA A 228 25.16 -1.93 80.16
C ALA A 228 26.65 -1.55 80.26
#